data_AF-A0A7S1RTZ1-F1
#
_entry.id   AF-A0A7S1RTZ1-F1
#
_cell.length_a   1.000
_cell.length_b   1.000
_cell.length_c   1.000
_cell.angle_alpha   90.00
_cell.angle_beta   90.00
_cell.angle_gamma   90.00
#
_symmetry.space_group_name_H-M   'P 1'
#
loop_
_entity.id
_entity.type
_entity.pdbx_description
1 polymer ?
#
loop_
_entity_poly.entity_id
_entity_poly.type
_entity_poly.pdbx_seq_one_letter_code
_entity_poly.pdbx_strand_id
1 'polypeptide(L)'
;MFPIRGLHFFSLSLAFAAGAAALSSGILPELAKALPEEDARAIESQAVQIEAELRSVYASMPHNEQGRMSRPVVRYVLHRLFMQRGWSVRGLEPDGQGWSVGSPEDVLREGMPKQVVELFAARMGGEGLALSDVALLAAAFKAVVRGEVRERLEAAYRGLHVERGAALGGQEASELLETYVAIHVTGTNVSGMPEVEIRDLKHRARRQYHSFPQVMKLAHDVRYSLLGEGAASFADMVRIAEEFGELFGPAEDGSECRPRKQELMGLE
;
A
#
# COMPACT_ATOMS: atom_id res chain seq x y z
N MET A 1 -46.83 -9.60 6.45
CA MET A 1 -46.41 -9.70 5.04
C MET A 1 -45.86 -8.33 4.62
N PHE A 2 -44.55 -8.14 4.73
CA PHE A 2 -43.81 -6.97 4.23
C PHE A 2 -42.40 -7.46 3.88
N PRO A 3 -41.90 -7.28 2.64
CA PRO A 3 -40.50 -7.51 2.33
C PRO A 3 -39.77 -6.17 2.24
N ILE A 4 -38.79 -5.94 3.12
CA ILE A 4 -37.76 -4.91 2.93
C ILE A 4 -36.40 -5.59 3.11
N ARG A 5 -35.99 -6.33 2.09
CA ARG A 5 -34.60 -6.80 1.88
C ARG A 5 -34.37 -6.81 0.37
N GLY A 6 -34.14 -5.63 -0.19
CA GLY A 6 -33.90 -5.47 -1.64
C GLY A 6 -33.14 -4.20 -2.04
N LEU A 7 -33.18 -3.14 -1.21
CA LEU A 7 -32.60 -1.84 -1.58
C LEU A 7 -31.10 -1.69 -1.32
N HIS A 8 -30.51 -2.43 -0.38
CA HIS A 8 -29.06 -2.31 -0.10
C HIS A 8 -28.17 -2.98 -1.16
N PHE A 9 -28.62 -4.10 -1.75
CA PHE A 9 -27.85 -4.78 -2.81
C PHE A 9 -27.88 -4.03 -4.14
N PHE A 10 -29.01 -3.41 -4.48
CA PHE A 10 -29.15 -2.62 -5.71
C PHE A 10 -28.31 -1.34 -5.68
N SER A 11 -28.24 -0.67 -4.52
CA SER A 11 -27.47 0.58 -4.37
C SER A 11 -25.95 0.36 -4.47
N LEU A 12 -25.43 -0.73 -3.90
CA LEU A 12 -24.01 -1.10 -4.06
C LEU A 12 -23.66 -1.48 -5.51
N SER A 13 -24.54 -2.23 -6.17
CA SER A 13 -24.32 -2.66 -7.57
C SER A 13 -24.34 -1.49 -8.56
N LEU A 14 -25.24 -0.51 -8.36
CA LEU A 14 -25.31 0.69 -9.21
C LEU A 14 -24.09 1.61 -8.99
N ALA A 15 -23.64 1.76 -7.75
CA ALA A 15 -22.46 2.56 -7.42
C ALA A 15 -21.15 1.94 -7.95
N PHE A 16 -21.08 0.61 -8.00
CA PHE A 16 -19.99 -0.12 -8.64
C PHE A 16 -19.97 0.09 -10.16
N ALA A 17 -21.13 -0.02 -10.82
CA ALA A 17 -21.25 0.20 -12.26
C ALA A 17 -20.94 1.66 -12.68
N ALA A 18 -21.34 2.65 -11.87
CA ALA A 18 -21.02 4.06 -12.11
C ALA A 18 -19.52 4.35 -11.96
N GLY A 19 -18.85 3.75 -10.97
CA GLY A 19 -17.39 3.87 -10.78
C GLY A 19 -16.62 3.26 -11.95
N ALA A 20 -17.00 2.04 -12.39
CA ALA A 20 -16.40 1.40 -13.56
C ALA A 20 -16.56 2.24 -14.85
N ALA A 21 -17.73 2.83 -15.07
CA ALA A 21 -17.96 3.74 -16.20
C ALA A 21 -17.10 5.01 -16.10
N ALA A 22 -17.00 5.62 -14.92
CA ALA A 22 -16.17 6.81 -14.72
C ALA A 22 -14.68 6.53 -14.98
N LEU A 23 -14.16 5.40 -14.49
CA LEU A 23 -12.79 4.94 -14.75
C LEU A 23 -12.53 4.78 -16.26
N SER A 24 -13.46 4.15 -16.99
CA SER A 24 -13.32 3.93 -18.44
C SER A 24 -13.29 5.21 -19.29
N SER A 25 -13.77 6.34 -18.76
CA SER A 25 -13.76 7.66 -19.41
C SER A 25 -12.67 8.61 -18.91
N GLY A 26 -11.93 8.20 -17.87
CA GLY A 26 -10.90 8.99 -17.20
C GLY A 26 -9.51 8.71 -17.73
N ILE A 27 -8.52 8.67 -16.83
CA ILE A 27 -7.09 8.46 -17.13
C ILE A 27 -6.76 6.99 -17.49
N LEU A 28 -7.67 6.05 -17.22
CA LEU A 28 -7.45 4.62 -17.38
C LEU A 28 -7.02 4.20 -18.79
N PRO A 29 -7.62 4.68 -19.90
CA PRO A 29 -7.22 4.25 -21.25
C PRO A 29 -5.79 4.64 -21.60
N GLU A 30 -5.31 5.80 -21.15
CA GLU A 30 -3.93 6.24 -21.32
C GLU A 30 -2.97 5.46 -20.42
N LEU A 31 -3.38 5.17 -19.18
CA LEU A 31 -2.62 4.33 -18.26
C LEU A 31 -2.45 2.90 -18.81
N ALA A 32 -3.52 2.31 -19.35
CA ALA A 32 -3.50 0.97 -19.94
C ALA A 32 -2.60 0.86 -21.18
N LYS A 33 -2.36 1.97 -21.90
CA LYS A 33 -1.40 2.00 -23.02
C LYS A 33 0.05 2.08 -22.57
N ALA A 34 0.30 2.56 -21.35
CA ALA A 34 1.64 2.81 -20.82
C ALA A 34 2.18 1.65 -19.98
N LEU A 35 1.34 0.66 -19.65
CA LEU A 35 1.67 -0.46 -18.77
C LEU A 35 1.43 -1.82 -19.46
N PRO A 36 2.11 -2.89 -19.02
CA PRO A 36 1.69 -4.25 -19.33
C PRO A 36 0.22 -4.47 -18.96
N GLU A 37 -0.48 -5.28 -19.76
CA GLU A 37 -1.93 -5.50 -19.63
C GLU A 37 -2.32 -6.08 -18.27
N GLU A 38 -1.47 -6.94 -17.69
CA GLU A 38 -1.67 -7.48 -16.34
C GLU A 38 -1.61 -6.40 -15.26
N ASP A 39 -0.61 -5.52 -15.33
CA ASP A 39 -0.42 -4.42 -14.36
C ASP A 39 -1.55 -3.40 -14.46
N ALA A 40 -1.96 -3.04 -15.68
CA ALA A 40 -3.08 -2.14 -15.92
C ALA A 40 -4.39 -2.68 -15.32
N ARG A 41 -4.69 -3.97 -15.53
CA ARG A 41 -5.87 -4.62 -14.96
C ARG A 41 -5.82 -4.69 -13.44
N ALA A 42 -4.65 -4.96 -12.87
CA ALA A 42 -4.46 -4.99 -11.42
C ALA A 42 -4.71 -3.60 -10.80
N ILE A 43 -4.17 -2.54 -11.41
CA ILE A 43 -4.39 -1.15 -10.98
C ILE A 43 -5.86 -0.76 -11.11
N GLU A 44 -6.52 -1.10 -12.22
CA GLU A 44 -7.96 -0.82 -12.42
C GLU A 44 -8.82 -1.50 -11.35
N SER A 45 -8.60 -2.80 -11.13
CA SER A 45 -9.34 -3.57 -10.12
C SER A 45 -9.15 -2.97 -8.71
N GLN A 46 -7.93 -2.51 -8.40
CA GLN A 46 -7.64 -1.88 -7.12
C GLN A 46 -8.25 -0.49 -7.01
N ALA A 47 -8.27 0.28 -8.10
CA ALA A 47 -8.86 1.62 -8.16
C ALA A 47 -10.36 1.56 -7.85
N VAL A 48 -11.09 0.56 -8.36
CA VAL A 48 -12.53 0.39 -8.05
C VAL A 48 -12.78 0.26 -6.54
N GLN A 49 -11.94 -0.49 -5.83
CA GLN A 49 -12.06 -0.65 -4.37
C GLN A 49 -11.73 0.66 -3.64
N ILE A 50 -10.63 1.31 -4.02
CA ILE A 50 -10.21 2.58 -3.41
C ILE A 50 -11.24 3.68 -3.67
N GLU A 51 -11.86 3.72 -4.86
CA GLU A 51 -12.90 4.69 -5.19
C GLU A 51 -14.11 4.57 -4.24
N ALA A 52 -14.51 3.33 -3.94
CA ALA A 52 -15.60 3.06 -3.02
C ALA A 52 -15.28 3.52 -1.59
N GLU A 53 -14.04 3.29 -1.12
CA GLU A 53 -13.56 3.75 0.18
C GLU A 53 -13.49 5.28 0.27
N LEU A 54 -12.99 5.93 -0.78
CA LEU A 54 -12.79 7.38 -0.83
C LEU A 54 -14.09 8.16 -1.02
N ARG A 55 -15.20 7.52 -1.41
CA ARG A 55 -16.45 8.21 -1.76
C ARG A 55 -16.97 9.16 -0.66
N SER A 56 -16.89 8.74 0.60
CA SER A 56 -17.33 9.58 1.74
C SER A 56 -16.39 10.75 2.00
N VAL A 57 -15.07 10.51 1.89
CA VAL A 57 -14.03 11.54 2.02
C VAL A 57 -14.20 12.56 0.89
N TYR A 58 -14.29 12.10 -0.34
CA TYR A 58 -14.51 12.90 -1.54
C TYR A 58 -15.70 13.83 -1.38
N ALA A 59 -16.87 13.33 -0.97
CA ALA A 59 -18.06 14.16 -0.77
C ALA A 59 -17.88 15.32 0.23
N SER A 60 -16.91 15.21 1.15
CA SER A 60 -16.59 16.25 2.13
C SER A 60 -15.50 17.23 1.69
N MET A 61 -14.83 16.99 0.55
CA MET A 61 -13.72 17.80 0.08
C MET A 61 -14.19 19.01 -0.75
N PRO A 62 -13.37 20.09 -0.82
CA PRO A 62 -13.59 21.16 -1.77
C PRO A 62 -13.41 20.68 -3.21
N HIS A 63 -14.38 21.00 -4.06
CA HIS A 63 -14.32 20.74 -5.51
C HIS A 63 -14.44 22.05 -6.29
N ASN A 64 -13.92 22.05 -7.51
CA ASN A 64 -14.22 23.11 -8.47
C ASN A 64 -15.62 22.92 -9.09
N GLU A 65 -16.03 23.83 -9.97
CA GLU A 65 -17.34 23.82 -10.65
C GLU A 65 -17.60 22.53 -11.46
N GLN A 66 -16.55 21.80 -11.81
CA GLN A 66 -16.61 20.54 -12.58
C GLN A 66 -16.61 19.30 -11.66
N GLY A 67 -16.69 19.50 -10.33
CA GLY A 67 -16.62 18.41 -9.35
C GLY A 67 -15.21 17.84 -9.16
N ARG A 68 -14.15 18.52 -9.62
CA ARG A 68 -12.77 18.02 -9.53
C ARG A 68 -12.05 18.60 -8.31
N MET A 69 -11.17 17.79 -7.71
CA MET A 69 -10.31 18.21 -6.62
C MET A 69 -9.03 18.85 -7.16
N SER A 70 -8.66 20.00 -6.59
CA SER A 70 -7.38 20.64 -6.91
C SER A 70 -6.20 19.84 -6.36
N ARG A 71 -5.00 20.07 -6.89
CA ARG A 71 -3.77 19.36 -6.47
C ARG A 71 -3.55 19.36 -4.93
N PRO A 72 -3.73 20.47 -4.18
CA PRO A 72 -3.60 20.45 -2.73
C PRO A 72 -4.63 19.54 -2.03
N VAL A 73 -5.86 19.49 -2.53
CA VAL A 73 -6.93 18.64 -1.97
C VAL A 73 -6.64 17.17 -2.23
N VAL A 74 -6.22 16.82 -3.46
CA VAL A 74 -5.81 15.45 -3.80
C VAL A 74 -4.67 14.97 -2.92
N ARG A 75 -3.64 15.82 -2.72
CA ARG A 75 -2.51 15.52 -1.85
C ARG A 75 -2.97 15.19 -0.43
N TYR A 76 -3.86 16.02 0.12
CA TYR A 76 -4.45 15.78 1.45
C TYR A 76 -5.23 14.47 1.52
N VAL A 77 -6.08 14.18 0.53
CA VAL A 77 -6.88 12.94 0.48
C VAL A 77 -5.99 11.70 0.42
N LEU A 78 -4.98 11.70 -0.45
CA LEU A 78 -4.04 10.58 -0.57
C LEU A 78 -3.21 10.41 0.71
N HIS A 79 -2.73 11.51 1.30
CA HIS A 79 -2.05 11.46 2.58
C HIS A 79 -2.90 10.81 3.66
N ARG A 80 -4.17 11.25 3.79
CA ARG A 80 -5.10 10.68 4.78
C ARG A 80 -5.37 9.20 4.53
N LEU A 81 -5.54 8.80 3.27
CA LEU A 81 -5.75 7.40 2.89
C LEU A 81 -4.55 6.53 3.31
N PHE A 82 -3.32 6.97 3.00
CA PHE A 82 -2.12 6.20 3.29
C PHE A 82 -1.75 6.22 4.77
N MET A 83 -1.94 7.33 5.47
CA MET A 83 -1.76 7.39 6.93
C MET A 83 -2.68 6.42 7.68
N GLN A 84 -3.94 6.27 7.25
CA GLN A 84 -4.83 5.26 7.84
C GLN A 84 -4.32 3.83 7.70
N ARG A 85 -3.51 3.58 6.68
CA ARG A 85 -2.87 2.29 6.38
C ARG A 85 -1.45 2.18 6.93
N GLY A 86 -0.98 3.18 7.68
CA GLY A 86 0.39 3.20 8.18
C GLY A 86 1.47 3.53 7.15
N TRP A 87 1.09 3.92 5.94
CA TRP A 87 2.02 4.20 4.85
C TRP A 87 2.38 5.69 4.84
N SER A 88 3.65 5.99 5.11
CA SER A 88 4.19 7.34 4.90
C SER A 88 4.84 7.44 3.53
N VAL A 89 4.20 8.18 2.62
CA VAL A 89 4.71 8.43 1.27
C VAL A 89 5.32 9.83 1.24
N ARG A 90 6.64 9.88 1.01
CA ARG A 90 7.37 11.14 0.85
C ARG A 90 6.74 12.00 -0.24
N GLY A 91 6.45 13.26 0.08
CA GLY A 91 5.82 14.21 -0.83
C GLY A 91 4.32 14.38 -0.66
N LEU A 92 3.65 13.58 0.19
CA LEU A 92 2.23 13.74 0.51
C LEU A 92 1.98 14.46 1.86
N GLU A 93 3.01 14.82 2.64
CA GLU A 93 2.88 15.35 4.02
C GLU A 93 2.25 16.76 4.12
N PRO A 94 1.23 16.98 4.97
CA PRO A 94 0.48 18.24 5.04
C PRO A 94 1.27 19.41 5.63
N ASP A 95 2.24 19.14 6.52
CA ASP A 95 3.00 20.17 7.22
C ASP A 95 4.42 20.34 6.63
N GLY A 96 4.55 21.35 5.78
CA GLY A 96 5.74 22.06 5.31
C GLY A 96 7.14 21.43 5.47
N GLN A 97 7.72 21.01 4.35
CA GLN A 97 8.97 21.59 3.84
C GLN A 97 8.82 21.82 2.33
N GLY A 98 9.48 22.85 1.81
CA GLY A 98 9.28 23.37 0.46
C GLY A 98 9.39 22.34 -0.66
N TRP A 99 8.96 22.77 -1.85
CA TRP A 99 8.97 22.08 -3.16
C TRP A 99 10.23 21.27 -3.57
N SER A 100 11.27 21.19 -2.73
CA SER A 100 12.58 20.62 -3.01
C SER A 100 12.91 19.30 -2.31
N VAL A 101 12.02 18.72 -1.48
CA VAL A 101 12.27 17.40 -0.88
C VAL A 101 11.09 16.46 -1.13
N GLY A 102 11.19 15.66 -2.19
CA GLY A 102 10.27 14.57 -2.53
C GLY A 102 8.92 15.06 -3.05
N SER A 103 8.71 14.90 -4.34
CA SER A 103 7.39 15.05 -4.97
C SER A 103 6.69 13.68 -5.01
N PRO A 104 5.35 13.58 -4.90
CA PRO A 104 4.64 12.31 -5.11
C PRO A 104 5.00 11.64 -6.44
N GLU A 105 5.38 12.45 -7.43
CA GLU A 105 5.92 12.04 -8.72
C GLU A 105 7.26 11.30 -8.60
N ASP A 106 8.08 11.55 -7.56
CA ASP A 106 9.35 10.85 -7.33
C ASP A 106 9.13 9.41 -6.89
N VAL A 107 8.20 9.16 -5.96
CA VAL A 107 7.85 7.80 -5.52
C VAL A 107 7.25 7.01 -6.68
N LEU A 108 6.38 7.61 -7.49
CA LEU A 108 5.88 6.94 -8.69
C LEU A 108 7.00 6.65 -9.69
N ARG A 109 8.00 7.53 -9.84
CA ARG A 109 9.11 7.33 -10.77
C ARG A 109 10.00 6.14 -10.41
N GLU A 110 10.01 5.74 -9.15
CA GLU A 110 10.75 4.55 -8.69
C GLU A 110 10.12 3.24 -9.18
N GLY A 111 8.80 3.20 -9.42
CA GLY A 111 8.08 1.96 -9.77
C GLY A 111 7.11 2.03 -10.97
N MET A 112 7.00 3.18 -11.65
CA MET A 112 6.11 3.37 -12.80
C MET A 112 6.85 3.91 -14.03
N PRO A 113 6.42 3.53 -15.25
CA PRO A 113 6.93 4.14 -16.46
C PRO A 113 6.75 5.65 -16.47
N LYS A 114 7.74 6.35 -17.03
CA LYS A 114 7.78 7.82 -17.11
C LYS A 114 6.47 8.41 -17.66
N GLN A 115 5.89 7.75 -18.66
CA GLN A 115 4.62 8.15 -19.29
C GLN A 115 3.46 8.19 -18.29
N VAL A 116 3.38 7.23 -17.36
CA VAL A 116 2.34 7.20 -16.31
C VAL A 116 2.53 8.35 -15.33
N VAL A 117 3.78 8.61 -14.93
CA VAL A 117 4.10 9.73 -14.03
C VAL A 117 3.74 11.08 -14.67
N GLU A 118 4.10 11.28 -15.94
CA GLU A 118 3.79 12.50 -16.69
C GLU A 118 2.27 12.69 -16.89
N LEU A 119 1.54 11.59 -17.11
CA LEU A 119 0.08 11.61 -17.25
C LEU A 119 -0.62 12.12 -15.98
N PHE A 120 -0.22 11.64 -14.80
CA PHE A 120 -0.76 12.13 -13.53
C PHE A 120 -0.32 13.56 -13.23
N ALA A 121 0.93 13.92 -13.52
CA ALA A 121 1.44 15.28 -13.32
C ALA A 121 0.67 16.30 -14.18
N ALA A 122 0.43 15.99 -15.46
CA ALA A 122 -0.33 16.83 -16.37
C ALA A 122 -1.77 17.06 -15.88
N ARG A 123 -2.43 16.00 -15.38
CA ARG A 123 -3.79 16.08 -14.85
C ARG A 123 -3.89 16.87 -13.55
N MET A 124 -2.90 16.72 -12.65
CA MET A 124 -2.79 17.52 -11.43
C MET A 124 -2.50 19.00 -11.69
N GLY A 125 -1.80 19.33 -12.78
CA GLY A 125 -1.45 20.70 -13.17
C GLY A 125 -2.56 21.47 -13.91
N GLY A 126 -3.60 20.77 -14.39
CA GLY A 126 -4.71 21.34 -15.15
C GLY A 126 -5.97 21.60 -14.32
N GLU A 127 -7.10 21.03 -14.75
CA GLU A 127 -8.43 21.24 -14.18
C GLU A 127 -8.68 20.50 -12.84
N GLY A 128 -7.71 19.73 -12.35
CA GLY A 128 -7.87 18.88 -11.17
C GLY A 128 -8.36 17.46 -11.49
N LEU A 129 -8.47 16.64 -10.45
CA LEU A 129 -8.75 15.20 -10.56
C LEU A 129 -10.17 14.87 -10.08
N ALA A 130 -10.89 14.06 -10.86
CA ALA A 130 -12.14 13.46 -10.41
C ALA A 130 -11.85 12.32 -9.41
N LEU A 131 -12.90 11.83 -8.72
CA LEU A 131 -12.76 10.72 -7.77
C LEU A 131 -12.10 9.48 -8.39
N SER A 132 -12.52 9.09 -9.60
CA SER A 132 -11.96 7.95 -10.34
C SER A 132 -10.47 8.14 -10.64
N ASP A 133 -10.06 9.36 -11.01
CA ASP A 133 -8.67 9.69 -11.29
C ASP A 133 -7.79 9.63 -10.03
N VAL A 134 -8.33 10.09 -8.87
CA VAL A 134 -7.65 9.96 -7.58
C VAL A 134 -7.53 8.51 -7.14
N ALA A 135 -8.56 7.70 -7.37
CA ALA A 135 -8.52 6.27 -7.07
C ALA A 135 -7.47 5.54 -7.93
N LEU A 136 -7.35 5.87 -9.22
CA LEU A 136 -6.28 5.35 -10.09
C LEU A 136 -4.89 5.75 -9.62
N LEU A 137 -4.72 7.02 -9.21
CA LEU A 137 -3.45 7.51 -8.67
C LEU A 137 -3.07 6.75 -7.40
N ALA A 138 -4.02 6.56 -6.47
CA ALA A 138 -3.81 5.78 -5.27
C ALA A 138 -3.48 4.31 -5.56
N ALA A 139 -4.16 3.71 -6.54
CA ALA A 139 -3.87 2.34 -6.98
C ALA A 139 -2.48 2.21 -7.61
N ALA A 140 -2.02 3.22 -8.36
CA ALA A 140 -0.66 3.27 -8.89
C ALA A 140 0.38 3.31 -7.76
N PHE A 141 0.20 4.17 -6.74
CA PHE A 141 1.06 4.15 -5.55
C PHE A 141 1.09 2.78 -4.87
N LYS A 142 -0.08 2.15 -4.70
CA LYS A 142 -0.17 0.80 -4.12
C LYS A 142 0.56 -0.25 -4.94
N ALA A 143 0.53 -0.15 -6.27
CA ALA A 143 1.29 -1.04 -7.15
C ALA A 143 2.81 -0.87 -6.99
N VAL A 144 3.31 0.36 -6.79
CA VAL A 144 4.74 0.59 -6.46
C VAL A 144 5.10 -0.09 -5.14
N VAL A 145 4.31 0.13 -4.08
CA VAL A 145 4.54 -0.50 -2.76
C VAL A 145 4.53 -2.02 -2.85
N ARG A 146 3.58 -2.59 -3.62
CA ARG A 146 3.51 -4.04 -3.88
C ARG A 146 4.78 -4.56 -4.57
N GLY A 147 5.35 -3.79 -5.50
CA GLY A 147 6.63 -4.09 -6.13
C GLY A 147 7.74 -4.23 -5.09
N GLU A 148 7.86 -3.27 -4.18
CA GLU A 148 8.88 -3.34 -3.14
C GLU A 148 8.66 -4.50 -2.14
N VAL A 149 7.40 -4.82 -1.81
CA VAL A 149 7.07 -5.99 -0.99
C VAL A 149 7.58 -7.27 -1.66
N ARG A 150 7.36 -7.41 -2.97
CA ARG A 150 7.84 -8.53 -3.77
C ARG A 150 9.37 -8.60 -3.76
N GLU A 151 10.06 -7.49 -3.96
CA GLU A 151 11.54 -7.45 -3.95
C GLU A 151 12.13 -7.89 -2.60
N ARG A 152 11.54 -7.43 -1.49
CA ARG A 152 11.96 -7.84 -0.14
C ARG A 152 11.69 -9.32 0.11
N LEU A 153 10.56 -9.84 -0.34
CA LEU A 153 10.28 -11.28 -0.28
C LEU A 153 11.29 -12.07 -1.11
N GLU A 154 11.55 -11.67 -2.36
CA GLU A 154 12.54 -12.34 -3.19
C GLU A 154 13.93 -12.35 -2.55
N ALA A 155 14.32 -11.27 -1.86
CA ALA A 155 15.54 -11.27 -1.07
C ALA A 155 15.51 -12.29 0.08
N ALA A 156 14.39 -12.41 0.80
CA ALA A 156 14.23 -13.42 1.85
C ALA A 156 14.33 -14.85 1.30
N TYR A 157 13.67 -15.14 0.16
CA TYR A 157 13.79 -16.43 -0.54
C TYR A 157 15.25 -16.74 -0.90
N ARG A 158 15.99 -15.77 -1.46
CA ARG A 158 17.42 -15.92 -1.77
C ARG A 158 18.27 -16.18 -0.52
N GLY A 159 18.10 -15.40 0.54
CA GLY A 159 18.88 -15.55 1.78
C GLY A 159 18.72 -16.91 2.47
N LEU A 160 17.56 -17.56 2.24
CA LEU A 160 17.24 -18.88 2.77
C LEU A 160 17.44 -20.02 1.76
N HIS A 161 17.91 -19.72 0.53
CA HIS A 161 18.05 -20.67 -0.57
C HIS A 161 16.77 -21.45 -0.90
N VAL A 162 15.61 -20.78 -0.82
CA VAL A 162 14.33 -21.40 -1.15
C VAL A 162 13.90 -20.99 -2.55
N GLU A 163 13.46 -21.97 -3.35
CA GLU A 163 12.94 -21.71 -4.68
C GLU A 163 11.54 -21.07 -4.61
N ARG A 164 11.27 -20.06 -5.45
CA ARG A 164 9.95 -19.39 -5.51
C ARG A 164 8.79 -20.33 -5.86
N GLY A 165 9.08 -21.42 -6.58
CA GLY A 165 8.08 -22.41 -6.97
C GLY A 165 7.78 -23.46 -5.90
N ALA A 166 8.55 -23.50 -4.82
CA ALA A 166 8.35 -24.47 -3.75
C ALA A 166 7.12 -24.11 -2.91
N ALA A 167 6.36 -25.12 -2.51
CA ALA A 167 5.35 -24.97 -1.46
C ALA A 167 6.07 -25.00 -0.10
N LEU A 168 5.96 -23.92 0.66
CA LEU A 168 6.61 -23.81 1.96
C LEU A 168 5.81 -24.54 3.02
N GLY A 169 6.46 -25.45 3.75
CA GLY A 169 5.90 -26.00 4.98
C GLY A 169 5.75 -24.93 6.07
N GLY A 170 5.03 -25.25 7.15
CA GLY A 170 4.70 -24.26 8.16
C GLY A 170 5.91 -23.62 8.86
N GLN A 171 7.02 -24.36 9.00
CA GLN A 171 8.27 -23.86 9.57
C GLN A 171 9.04 -22.99 8.58
N GLU A 172 9.15 -23.41 7.32
CA GLU A 172 9.84 -22.65 6.26
C GLU A 172 9.14 -21.33 5.98
N ALA A 173 7.80 -21.33 5.93
CA ALA A 173 6.99 -20.12 5.79
C ALA A 173 7.20 -19.15 6.96
N SER A 174 7.30 -19.66 8.19
CA SER A 174 7.59 -18.84 9.37
C SER A 174 9.00 -18.25 9.34
N GLU A 175 10.01 -19.03 8.95
CA GLU A 175 11.38 -18.53 8.84
C GLU A 175 11.51 -17.47 7.74
N LEU A 176 10.85 -17.69 6.59
CA LEU A 176 10.82 -16.72 5.51
C LEU A 176 10.10 -15.44 5.89
N LEU A 177 8.96 -15.57 6.59
CA LEU A 177 8.23 -14.43 7.13
C LEU A 177 9.07 -13.63 8.13
N GLU A 178 9.82 -14.31 9.01
CA GLU A 178 10.71 -13.64 9.94
C GLU A 178 11.84 -12.87 9.24
N THR A 179 12.46 -13.46 8.21
CA THR A 179 13.47 -12.76 7.40
C THR A 179 12.85 -11.56 6.68
N TYR A 180 11.66 -11.70 6.10
CA TYR A 180 10.94 -10.59 5.48
C TYR A 180 10.65 -9.46 6.49
N VAL A 181 10.10 -9.78 7.65
CA VAL A 181 9.80 -8.79 8.70
C VAL A 181 11.08 -8.09 9.15
N ALA A 182 12.19 -8.82 9.31
CA ALA A 182 13.48 -8.23 9.64
C ALA A 182 13.96 -7.23 8.58
N ILE A 183 13.83 -7.55 7.29
CA ILE A 183 14.15 -6.62 6.18
C ILE A 183 13.24 -5.38 6.26
N HIS A 184 11.94 -5.59 6.49
CA HIS A 184 10.94 -4.53 6.56
C HIS A 184 11.21 -3.53 7.70
N VAL A 185 11.28 -3.99 8.95
CA VAL A 185 11.39 -3.11 10.13
C VAL A 185 12.76 -2.43 10.24
N THR A 186 13.81 -3.02 9.66
CA THR A 186 15.14 -2.39 9.65
C THR A 186 15.32 -1.41 8.49
N GLY A 187 14.40 -1.40 7.51
CA GLY A 187 14.52 -0.59 6.30
C GLY A 187 15.78 -0.90 5.47
N THR A 188 16.36 -2.10 5.63
CA THR A 188 17.64 -2.44 5.03
C THR A 188 17.49 -2.59 3.51
N ASN A 189 18.33 -1.91 2.75
CA ASN A 189 18.45 -2.17 1.31
C ASN A 189 19.20 -3.50 1.10
N VAL A 190 18.47 -4.51 0.65
CA VAL A 190 18.96 -5.88 0.42
C VAL A 190 19.50 -6.11 -0.99
N SER A 191 19.50 -5.07 -1.83
CA SER A 191 20.03 -5.14 -3.19
C SER A 191 21.53 -5.39 -3.16
N GLY A 192 21.96 -6.52 -3.75
CA GLY A 192 23.38 -6.89 -3.79
C GLY A 192 23.99 -7.37 -2.48
N MET A 193 23.19 -7.54 -1.41
CA MET A 193 23.68 -8.12 -0.16
C MET A 193 23.96 -9.63 -0.33
N PRO A 194 25.04 -10.16 0.28
CA PRO A 194 25.28 -11.60 0.34
C PRO A 194 24.14 -12.33 1.07
N GLU A 195 23.82 -13.56 0.64
CA GLU A 195 22.73 -14.36 1.18
C GLU A 195 22.87 -14.60 2.70
N VAL A 196 24.10 -14.79 3.18
CA VAL A 196 24.40 -14.93 4.61
C VAL A 196 24.04 -13.67 5.40
N GLU A 197 24.31 -12.48 4.85
CA GLU A 197 23.98 -11.23 5.52
C GLU A 197 22.48 -11.00 5.57
N ILE A 198 21.75 -11.36 4.51
CA ILE A 198 20.29 -11.31 4.48
C ILE A 198 19.71 -12.24 5.55
N ARG A 199 20.23 -13.46 5.68
CA ARG A 199 19.81 -14.42 6.70
C ARG A 199 20.05 -13.89 8.12
N ASP A 200 21.15 -13.18 8.33
CA ASP A 200 21.54 -12.65 9.64
C ASP A 200 20.76 -11.38 10.05
N LEU A 201 19.98 -10.78 9.15
CA LEU A 201 19.14 -9.62 9.46
C LEU A 201 18.14 -9.92 10.59
N LYS A 202 17.63 -11.15 10.70
CA LYS A 202 16.74 -11.55 11.81
C LYS A 202 17.40 -11.40 13.18
N HIS A 203 18.69 -11.75 13.28
CA HIS A 203 19.44 -11.58 14.53
C HIS A 203 19.67 -10.11 14.86
N ARG A 204 19.86 -9.26 13.84
CA ARG A 204 19.98 -7.82 14.01
C ARG A 204 18.66 -7.20 14.47
N ALA A 205 17.57 -7.52 13.79
CA ALA A 205 16.24 -7.02 14.09
C ALA A 205 15.82 -7.39 15.53
N ARG A 206 16.00 -8.65 15.96
CA ARG A 206 15.72 -9.08 17.34
C ARG A 206 16.52 -8.32 18.40
N ARG A 207 17.72 -7.83 18.08
CA ARG A 207 18.57 -7.09 19.03
C ARG A 207 18.28 -5.58 19.04
N GLN A 208 17.94 -5.02 17.90
CA GLN A 208 17.86 -3.56 17.71
C GLN A 208 16.43 -3.03 17.71
N TYR A 209 15.46 -3.86 17.35
CA TYR A 209 14.06 -3.47 17.26
C TYR A 209 13.30 -4.01 18.47
N HIS A 210 13.08 -3.15 19.48
CA HIS A 210 12.52 -3.57 20.78
C HIS A 210 11.16 -4.27 20.64
N SER A 211 10.28 -3.78 19.76
CA SER A 211 8.95 -4.33 19.51
C SER A 211 8.95 -5.53 18.54
N PHE A 212 10.12 -6.08 18.17
CA PHE A 212 10.20 -7.17 17.18
C PHE A 212 9.33 -8.39 17.54
N PRO A 213 9.25 -8.85 18.80
CA PRO A 213 8.35 -9.94 19.17
C PRO A 213 6.87 -9.62 18.90
N GLN A 214 6.43 -8.39 19.13
CA GLN A 214 5.06 -7.93 18.89
C GLN A 214 4.77 -7.86 17.39
N VAL A 215 5.71 -7.33 16.60
CA VAL A 215 5.60 -7.29 15.13
C VAL A 215 5.55 -8.69 14.54
N MET A 216 6.39 -9.61 15.02
CA MET A 216 6.36 -11.01 14.60
C MET A 216 5.05 -11.69 14.96
N LYS A 217 4.48 -11.38 16.15
CA LYS A 217 3.16 -11.88 16.52
C LYS A 217 2.09 -11.41 15.52
N LEU A 218 2.07 -10.13 15.17
CA LEU A 218 1.17 -9.61 14.14
C LEU A 218 1.33 -10.35 12.81
N ALA A 219 2.56 -10.56 12.36
CA ALA A 219 2.84 -11.28 11.11
C ALA A 219 2.32 -12.74 11.16
N HIS A 220 2.48 -13.43 12.29
CA HIS A 220 1.94 -14.77 12.50
C HIS A 220 0.40 -14.80 12.55
N ASP A 221 -0.22 -13.83 13.23
CA ASP A 221 -1.68 -13.70 13.30
C ASP A 221 -2.28 -13.47 11.90
N VAL A 222 -1.64 -12.64 11.06
CA VAL A 222 -2.01 -12.43 9.66
C VAL A 222 -1.89 -13.71 8.84
N ARG A 223 -0.75 -14.41 8.95
CA ARG A 223 -0.56 -15.69 8.25
C ARG A 223 -1.63 -16.71 8.64
N TYR A 224 -1.90 -16.86 9.93
CA TYR A 224 -2.88 -17.81 10.43
C TYR A 224 -4.30 -17.44 9.96
N SER A 225 -4.65 -16.16 9.97
CA SER A 225 -5.95 -15.66 9.46
C SER A 225 -6.16 -16.00 7.97
N LEU A 226 -5.12 -15.89 7.15
CA LEU A 226 -5.21 -16.09 5.70
C LEU A 226 -5.10 -17.56 5.27
N LEU A 227 -4.26 -18.37 5.92
CA LEU A 227 -3.92 -19.73 5.47
C LEU A 227 -4.08 -20.82 6.54
N GLY A 228 -4.34 -20.45 7.79
CA GLY A 228 -4.25 -21.38 8.92
C GLY A 228 -2.85 -21.99 9.04
N GLU A 229 -2.80 -23.32 9.18
CA GLU A 229 -1.56 -24.10 9.24
C GLU A 229 -1.09 -24.61 7.86
N GLY A 230 -1.78 -24.23 6.79
CA GLY A 230 -1.50 -24.70 5.43
C GLY A 230 -0.10 -24.32 4.91
N ALA A 231 0.33 -25.03 3.87
CA ALA A 231 1.51 -24.67 3.11
C ALA A 231 1.30 -23.33 2.39
N ALA A 232 2.37 -22.56 2.22
CA ALA A 232 2.32 -21.25 1.56
C ALA A 232 3.09 -21.27 0.25
N SER A 233 2.44 -20.84 -0.84
CA SER A 233 3.10 -20.50 -2.10
C SER A 233 3.73 -19.11 -2.03
N PHE A 234 4.54 -18.76 -3.03
CA PHE A 234 5.04 -17.39 -3.18
C PHE A 234 3.92 -16.35 -3.24
N ALA A 235 2.83 -16.64 -3.96
CA ALA A 235 1.68 -15.75 -4.04
C ALA A 235 0.99 -15.57 -2.68
N ASP A 236 0.97 -16.63 -1.85
CA ASP A 236 0.43 -16.55 -0.49
C ASP A 236 1.32 -15.70 0.41
N MET A 237 2.64 -15.84 0.30
CA MET A 237 3.59 -15.02 1.04
C MET A 237 3.51 -13.53 0.67
N VAL A 238 3.27 -13.21 -0.62
CA VAL A 238 2.98 -11.83 -1.05
C VAL A 238 1.71 -11.32 -0.38
N ARG A 239 0.62 -12.10 -0.39
CA ARG A 239 -0.65 -11.69 0.26
C ARG A 239 -0.49 -11.47 1.76
N ILE A 240 0.25 -12.34 2.45
CA ILE A 240 0.57 -12.19 3.88
C ILE A 240 1.36 -10.91 4.12
N ALA A 241 2.39 -10.66 3.31
CA ALA A 241 3.25 -9.49 3.46
C ALA A 241 2.53 -8.17 3.18
N GLU A 242 1.61 -8.15 2.20
CA GLU A 242 0.74 -7.02 1.91
C GLU A 242 -0.20 -6.73 3.09
N GLU A 243 -0.92 -7.74 3.58
CA GLU A 243 -1.85 -7.59 4.71
C GLU A 243 -1.12 -7.20 6.00
N PHE A 244 0.05 -7.78 6.25
CA PHE A 244 0.93 -7.39 7.35
C PHE A 244 1.29 -5.89 7.26
N GLY A 245 1.68 -5.40 6.08
CA GLY A 245 2.05 -3.99 5.89
C GLY A 245 0.87 -3.02 6.12
N GLU A 246 -0.35 -3.42 5.79
CA GLU A 246 -1.57 -2.63 6.02
C GLU A 246 -1.92 -2.53 7.52
N LEU A 247 -1.65 -3.58 8.29
CA LEU A 247 -1.93 -3.63 9.73
C LEU A 247 -0.78 -3.14 10.61
N PHE A 248 0.45 -3.13 10.07
CA PHE A 248 1.66 -2.80 10.80
C PHE A 248 1.63 -1.38 11.37
N GLY A 249 1.33 -0.37 10.56
CA GLY A 249 1.36 1.02 11.05
C GLY A 249 0.30 1.32 12.12
N PRO A 250 -0.98 0.92 11.98
CA PRO A 250 -1.95 1.04 13.06
C PRO A 250 -1.53 0.34 14.37
N ALA A 251 -0.87 -0.82 14.26
CA ALA A 251 -0.37 -1.54 15.42
C ALA A 251 0.78 -0.79 16.11
N GLU A 252 1.79 -0.34 15.36
CA GLU A 252 2.94 0.41 15.88
C GLU A 252 2.55 1.79 16.43
N ASP A 253 1.57 2.47 15.81
CA ASP A 253 1.08 3.75 16.33
C ASP A 253 0.49 3.61 17.75
N GLY A 254 -0.22 2.50 18.00
CA GLY A 254 -0.80 2.19 19.29
C GLY A 254 0.22 1.75 20.34
N SER A 255 1.24 0.97 19.97
CA SER A 255 2.20 0.39 20.91
C SER A 255 3.46 1.21 21.14
N GLU A 256 3.90 2.02 20.18
CA GLU A 256 5.18 2.73 20.23
C GLU A 256 5.02 4.25 20.06
N CYS A 257 4.36 4.72 18.99
CA CYS A 257 4.34 6.15 18.67
C CYS A 257 3.54 6.98 19.68
N ARG A 258 2.30 6.56 20.00
CA ARG A 258 1.46 7.28 20.98
C ARG A 258 2.05 7.29 22.39
N PRO A 259 2.52 6.16 22.96
CA PRO A 259 3.16 6.16 24.27
C PRO A 259 4.41 7.05 24.32
N ARG A 260 5.29 6.96 23.31
CA ARG A 260 6.52 7.77 23.26
C ARG A 260 6.22 9.26 23.09
N LYS A 261 5.19 9.61 22.31
CA LYS A 261 4.70 11.00 22.21
C LYS A 261 4.16 11.50 23.56
N GLN A 262 3.39 10.69 24.28
CA GLN A 262 2.88 11.05 25.60
C GLN A 262 3.99 11.24 26.64
N GLU A 263 5.02 10.41 26.60
CA GLU A 263 6.21 10.57 27.44
C GLU A 263 6.95 11.88 27.13
N LEU A 264 7.17 12.18 25.84
CA LEU A 264 7.80 13.44 25.40
C LEU A 264 6.98 14.67 25.79
N MET A 265 5.65 14.63 25.64
CA MET A 265 4.75 15.70 26.07
C MET A 265 4.65 15.84 27.59
N GLY A 266 5.00 14.80 28.36
CA GLY A 266 5.05 14.84 29.81
C GLY A 266 6.35 15.44 30.38
N LEU A 267 7.32 15.75 29.51
CA LEU A 267 8.58 16.42 29.86
C LEU A 267 8.53 17.93 29.63
N GLU A 268 7.43 18.44 29.06
CA GLU A 268 7.10 19.87 28.91
C GLU A 268 6.27 20.37 30.11
#